data_AF-A0A538AKB5-F1
#
_entry.id   AF-A0A538AKB5-F1
#
_cell.length_a   1.000
_cell.length_b   1.000
_cell.length_c   1.000
_cell.angle_alpha   90.00
_cell.angle_beta   90.00
_cell.angle_gamma   90.00
#
_symmetry.space_group_name_H-M   'P 1'
#
loop_
_entity.id
_entity.type
_entity.pdbx_description
1 polymer ?
#
loop_
_entity_poly.entity_id
_entity_poly.type
_entity_poly.pdbx_seq_one_letter_code
_entity_poly.pdbx_strand_id
1 'polypeptide(L)'
;MLPPKSPTFALDENFPQPILREAIAKYVLGIDLVPLVDVDPKLLGAYQDDELVAELATLGIQGLVTCDDNMIFRSEVLDAIERTRFSVVTGRRVGDDPVRASGLLLIHLPDVAKRYSPKRAQIWRLGTVESQPLDFADHAKRVRGRAR
;
A
#
# COMPACT_ATOMS: atom_id res chain seq x y z
N MET A 1 -5.58 -29.52 -1.89
CA MET A 1 -5.39 -28.17 -2.44
C MET A 1 -4.51 -27.42 -1.45
N LEU A 2 -3.30 -27.02 -1.84
CA LEU A 2 -2.51 -26.09 -1.03
C LEU A 2 -3.29 -24.76 -0.97
N PRO A 3 -3.30 -24.04 0.16
CA PRO A 3 -3.88 -22.71 0.20
C PRO A 3 -3.25 -21.88 -0.93
N PRO A 4 -4.03 -21.03 -1.63
CA PRO A 4 -3.43 -20.13 -2.60
C PRO A 4 -2.35 -19.32 -1.90
N LYS A 5 -1.14 -19.32 -2.46
CA LYS A 5 -0.02 -18.53 -1.94
C LYS A 5 -0.48 -17.07 -1.88
N SER A 6 -0.26 -16.42 -0.74
CA SER A 6 -0.53 -14.99 -0.59
C SER A 6 0.22 -14.21 -1.68
N PRO A 7 -0.40 -13.19 -2.31
CA PRO A 7 0.31 -12.39 -3.28
C PRO A 7 1.46 -11.65 -2.59
N THR A 8 2.59 -11.59 -3.28
CA THR A 8 3.76 -10.86 -2.82
C THR A 8 3.74 -9.46 -3.41
N PHE A 9 3.85 -8.46 -2.54
CA PHE A 9 3.94 -7.06 -2.91
C PHE A 9 5.33 -6.54 -2.53
N ALA A 10 6.03 -5.97 -3.50
CA ALA A 10 7.25 -5.23 -3.26
C ALA A 10 6.92 -3.94 -2.52
N LEU A 11 7.86 -3.50 -1.70
CA LEU A 11 7.72 -2.32 -0.88
C LEU A 11 8.87 -1.36 -1.13
N ASP A 12 8.50 -0.13 -1.46
CA ASP A 12 9.39 0.98 -1.75
C ASP A 12 10.41 1.24 -0.61
N GLU A 13 11.58 1.75 -0.97
CA GLU A 13 12.72 1.99 -0.06
C GLU A 13 12.40 3.02 1.02
N ASN A 14 11.46 3.91 0.75
CA ASN A 14 11.04 4.95 1.67
C ASN A 14 10.37 4.40 2.93
N PHE A 15 9.88 3.15 2.93
CA PHE A 15 9.21 2.60 4.10
C PHE A 15 10.19 2.16 5.21
N PRO A 16 9.89 2.49 6.49
CA PRO A 16 10.81 2.25 7.60
C PRO A 16 10.82 0.77 7.99
N GLN A 17 11.92 0.08 7.68
CA GLN A 17 12.11 -1.37 7.85
C GLN A 17 11.69 -1.94 9.21
N PRO A 18 11.98 -1.31 10.36
CA PRO A 18 11.55 -1.85 11.66
C PRO A 18 10.03 -1.99 11.79
N ILE A 19 9.27 -1.00 11.31
CA ILE A 19 7.79 -1.01 11.37
C ILE A 19 7.24 -2.11 10.45
N LEU A 20 7.85 -2.28 9.28
CA LEU A 20 7.43 -3.24 8.28
C LEU A 20 7.64 -4.69 8.73
N ARG A 21 8.86 -4.99 9.21
CA ARG A 21 9.27 -6.34 9.57
C ARG A 21 8.62 -6.82 10.86
N GLU A 22 8.43 -5.93 11.85
CA GLU A 22 7.92 -6.33 13.16
C GLU A 22 6.41 -6.16 13.32
N ALA A 23 5.82 -5.09 12.77
CA ALA A 23 4.41 -4.80 12.94
C ALA A 23 3.58 -5.30 11.76
N ILE A 24 3.90 -4.89 10.53
CA ILE A 24 3.04 -5.18 9.38
C ILE A 24 3.07 -6.67 9.02
N ALA A 25 4.25 -7.28 8.94
CA ALA A 25 4.38 -8.70 8.62
C ALA A 25 3.73 -9.62 9.67
N LYS A 26 3.63 -9.17 10.94
CA LYS A 26 3.06 -9.97 12.03
C LYS A 26 1.53 -9.90 12.09
N TYR A 27 0.95 -8.74 11.77
CA TYR A 27 -0.48 -8.48 11.99
C TYR A 27 -1.30 -8.43 10.70
N VAL A 28 -0.68 -8.23 9.54
CA VAL A 28 -1.38 -8.23 8.26
C VAL A 28 -1.34 -9.62 7.64
N LEU A 29 -2.47 -10.32 7.68
CA LEU A 29 -2.64 -11.62 7.07
C LEU A 29 -3.11 -11.46 5.61
N GLY A 30 -2.49 -12.21 4.70
CA GLY A 30 -3.01 -12.41 3.34
C GLY A 30 -2.30 -11.65 2.21
N ILE A 31 -1.27 -10.84 2.50
CA ILE A 31 -0.32 -10.29 1.52
C ILE A 31 1.08 -10.45 2.11
N ASP A 32 2.02 -10.96 1.32
CA ASP A 32 3.44 -10.99 1.70
C ASP A 32 4.08 -9.67 1.27
N LEU A 33 4.60 -8.88 2.21
CA LEU A 33 5.37 -7.68 1.90
C LEU A 33 6.86 -7.99 1.88
N VAL A 34 7.53 -7.58 0.81
CA VAL A 34 8.98 -7.73 0.66
C VAL A 34 9.61 -6.37 0.31
N PRO A 35 10.58 -5.87 1.08
CA PRO A 35 11.34 -4.68 0.71
C PRO A 35 12.00 -4.83 -0.67
N LEU A 36 12.01 -3.77 -1.49
CA LEU A 36 12.65 -3.81 -2.81
C LEU A 36 14.10 -4.29 -2.75
N VAL A 37 14.85 -3.84 -1.75
CA VAL A 37 16.24 -4.26 -1.50
C VAL A 37 16.39 -5.77 -1.26
N ASP A 38 15.36 -6.43 -0.72
CA ASP A 38 15.33 -7.86 -0.48
C ASP A 38 14.81 -8.66 -1.70
N VAL A 39 14.16 -8.00 -2.66
CA VAL A 39 13.78 -8.59 -3.96
C VAL A 39 15.00 -8.70 -4.86
N ASP A 40 15.59 -7.55 -5.20
CA ASP A 40 16.88 -7.43 -5.89
C ASP A 40 17.43 -6.02 -5.61
N PRO A 41 18.61 -5.89 -4.96
CA PRO A 41 19.23 -4.60 -4.68
C PRO A 41 19.42 -3.70 -5.91
N LYS A 42 19.49 -4.26 -7.12
CA LYS A 42 19.64 -3.50 -8.36
C LYS A 42 18.38 -2.73 -8.75
N LEU A 43 17.22 -3.05 -8.18
CA LEU A 43 15.98 -2.34 -8.43
C LEU A 43 15.94 -0.96 -7.79
N LEU A 44 16.86 -0.67 -6.85
CA LEU A 44 16.96 0.62 -6.18
C LEU A 44 17.57 1.67 -7.10
N GLY A 45 16.79 2.70 -7.44
CA GLY A 45 17.26 3.90 -8.16
C GLY A 45 17.71 3.69 -9.61
N ALA A 46 17.65 2.46 -10.14
CA ALA A 46 18.12 2.12 -11.49
C ALA A 46 17.02 2.12 -12.56
N TYR A 47 15.75 2.06 -12.15
CA TYR A 47 14.60 1.89 -13.05
C TYR A 47 13.70 3.12 -13.04
N GLN A 48 13.11 3.44 -14.19
CA GLN A 48 11.90 4.28 -14.21
C GLN A 48 10.69 3.49 -13.67
N ASP A 49 9.66 4.17 -13.17
CA ASP A 49 8.51 3.54 -12.50
C ASP A 49 7.82 2.44 -13.33
N ASP A 50 7.68 2.66 -14.64
CA ASP A 50 7.05 1.72 -15.57
C ASP A 50 7.94 0.49 -15.82
N GLU A 51 9.25 0.70 -15.92
CA GLU A 51 10.24 -0.37 -16.02
C GLU A 51 10.31 -1.19 -14.74
N LEU A 52 10.22 -0.54 -13.57
CA LEU A 52 10.16 -1.19 -12.27
C LEU A 52 8.92 -2.08 -12.14
N VAL A 53 7.75 -1.59 -12.54
CA VAL A 53 6.51 -2.39 -12.59
C VAL A 53 6.68 -3.61 -13.49
N ALA A 54 7.25 -3.42 -14.68
CA ALA A 54 7.48 -4.51 -15.62
C ALA A 54 8.43 -5.56 -15.04
N GLU A 55 9.55 -5.14 -14.47
CA GLU A 55 10.57 -6.02 -13.92
C GLU A 55 10.07 -6.78 -12.68
N LEU A 56 9.39 -6.12 -11.75
CA LEU A 56 8.76 -6.79 -10.62
C LEU A 56 7.79 -7.87 -11.08
N ALA A 57 7.00 -7.60 -12.12
CA ALA A 57 6.11 -8.59 -12.70
C ALA A 57 6.85 -9.78 -13.32
N THR A 58 8.01 -9.59 -13.97
CA THR A 58 8.82 -10.70 -14.52
C THR A 58 9.40 -11.58 -13.42
N LEU A 59 9.76 -10.97 -12.28
CA LEU A 59 10.21 -11.66 -11.06
C LEU A 59 9.07 -12.38 -10.32
N GLY A 60 7.83 -12.29 -10.82
CA GLY A 60 6.68 -12.94 -10.22
C GLY A 60 6.18 -12.24 -8.95
N ILE A 61 6.45 -10.96 -8.78
CA ILE A 61 5.81 -10.10 -7.77
C ILE A 61 4.44 -9.65 -8.31
N GLN A 62 3.44 -9.55 -7.43
CA GLN A 62 2.05 -9.24 -7.82
C GLN A 62 1.70 -7.76 -7.68
N GLY A 63 2.46 -7.00 -6.91
CA GLY A 63 2.23 -5.57 -6.77
C GLY A 63 3.36 -4.79 -6.14
N LEU A 64 3.21 -3.47 -6.15
CA LEU A 64 4.10 -2.50 -5.52
C LEU A 64 3.32 -1.68 -4.51
N VAL A 65 3.90 -1.47 -3.34
CA VAL A 65 3.47 -0.53 -2.34
C VAL A 65 4.47 0.63 -2.34
N THR A 66 4.03 1.84 -2.68
CA THR A 66 4.88 3.03 -2.84
C THR A 66 4.31 4.25 -2.11
N CYS A 67 5.18 5.18 -1.74
CA CYS A 67 4.79 6.50 -1.24
C CYS A 67 4.51 7.50 -2.37
N ASP A 68 4.93 7.21 -3.61
CA ASP A 68 4.69 8.10 -4.74
C ASP A 68 3.26 7.89 -5.29
N ASP A 69 2.36 8.83 -4.98
CA ASP A 69 1.00 8.84 -5.54
C ASP A 69 0.91 9.49 -6.92
N ASN A 70 1.99 10.12 -7.40
CA ASN A 70 2.04 10.71 -8.73
C ASN A 70 2.33 9.67 -9.81
N MET A 71 3.11 8.64 -9.48
CA MET A 71 3.43 7.50 -10.35
C MET A 71 2.18 6.96 -11.10
N ILE A 72 1.04 6.82 -10.42
CA ILE A 72 -0.20 6.27 -11.01
C ILE A 72 -0.94 7.22 -11.98
N PHE A 73 -0.44 8.42 -12.22
CA PHE A 73 -0.98 9.35 -13.23
C PHE A 73 -0.14 9.41 -14.50
N ARG A 74 1.00 8.70 -14.52
CA ARG A 74 1.88 8.60 -15.70
C ARG A 74 1.33 7.54 -16.66
N SER A 75 1.20 7.90 -17.94
CA SER A 75 0.64 7.02 -18.97
C SER A 75 1.40 5.69 -19.11
N GLU A 76 2.72 5.78 -19.15
CA GLU A 76 3.65 4.66 -19.29
C GLU A 76 3.51 3.66 -18.13
N VAL A 77 3.26 4.16 -16.92
CA VAL A 77 3.03 3.34 -15.74
C VAL A 77 1.68 2.64 -15.82
N LEU A 78 0.63 3.36 -16.24
CA LEU A 78 -0.71 2.76 -16.42
C LEU A 78 -0.69 1.63 -17.45
N ASP A 79 0.01 1.84 -18.58
CA ASP A 79 0.20 0.83 -19.61
C ASP A 79 0.98 -0.38 -19.09
N ALA A 80 2.04 -0.16 -18.29
CA ALA A 80 2.79 -1.23 -17.65
C ALA A 80 1.92 -2.03 -16.69
N ILE A 81 1.13 -1.37 -15.82
CA ILE A 81 0.20 -2.00 -14.88
C ILE A 81 -0.83 -2.86 -15.61
N GLU A 82 -1.45 -2.32 -16.68
CA GLU A 82 -2.47 -3.04 -17.46
C GLU A 82 -1.87 -4.29 -18.13
N ARG A 83 -0.76 -4.11 -18.86
CA ARG A 83 -0.08 -5.19 -19.61
C ARG A 83 0.35 -6.34 -18.70
N THR A 84 0.83 -6.01 -17.50
CA THR A 84 1.34 -6.99 -16.53
C THR A 84 0.27 -7.50 -15.57
N ARG A 85 -0.93 -6.91 -15.58
CA ARG A 85 -2.00 -7.15 -14.59
C ARG A 85 -1.51 -6.95 -13.16
N PHE A 86 -0.61 -5.99 -12.98
CA PHE A 86 0.05 -5.71 -11.71
C PHE A 86 -0.83 -4.86 -10.80
N SER A 87 -0.54 -4.85 -9.50
CA SER A 87 -1.27 -4.04 -8.53
C SER A 87 -0.38 -2.95 -7.95
N VAL A 88 -0.89 -1.73 -7.83
CA VAL A 88 -0.19 -0.64 -7.15
C VAL A 88 -1.01 -0.18 -5.95
N VAL A 89 -0.36 -0.08 -4.79
CA VAL A 89 -0.91 0.49 -3.56
C VAL A 89 -0.11 1.73 -3.23
N THR A 90 -0.78 2.87 -3.17
CA THR A 90 -0.15 4.16 -2.87
C THR A 90 -0.95 4.95 -1.84
N GLY A 91 -0.27 5.76 -1.05
CA GLY A 91 -0.87 6.67 -0.08
C GLY A 91 -1.21 8.02 -0.70
N ARG A 92 -2.47 8.44 -0.61
CA ARG A 92 -2.93 9.75 -1.08
C ARG A 92 -2.47 10.87 -0.13
N ARG A 93 -1.82 11.91 -0.67
CA ARG A 93 -1.41 13.13 0.08
C ARG A 93 -0.50 12.85 1.28
N VAL A 94 0.26 11.77 1.23
CA VAL A 94 1.18 11.40 2.30
C VAL A 94 2.54 12.05 2.08
N GLY A 95 2.88 12.32 0.82
CA GLY A 95 4.21 12.78 0.41
C GLY A 95 5.27 11.77 0.82
N ASP A 96 6.47 12.25 1.06
CA ASP A 96 7.61 11.44 1.51
C ASP A 96 7.60 11.20 3.03
N ASP A 97 6.42 11.16 3.69
CA ASP A 97 6.31 10.86 5.13
C ASP A 97 6.15 9.34 5.35
N PRO A 98 7.25 8.63 5.69
CA PRO A 98 7.25 7.18 5.82
C PRO A 98 6.38 6.67 6.99
N VAL A 99 6.19 7.49 8.01
CA VAL A 99 5.39 7.12 9.20
C VAL A 99 3.91 7.17 8.86
N ARG A 100 3.46 8.24 8.21
CA ARG A 100 2.06 8.34 7.76
C ARG A 100 1.72 7.25 6.74
N ALA A 101 2.63 6.96 5.80
CA ALA A 101 2.43 5.92 4.80
C ALA A 101 2.29 4.55 5.48
N SER A 102 3.17 4.25 6.44
CA SER A 102 3.07 3.03 7.25
C SER A 102 1.74 2.94 8.02
N GLY A 103 1.27 4.05 8.59
CA GLY A 103 -0.03 4.12 9.26
C GLY A 103 -1.20 3.77 8.34
N LEU A 104 -1.19 4.27 7.09
CA LEU A 104 -2.20 3.92 6.10
C LEU A 104 -2.16 2.44 5.72
N LEU A 105 -0.97 1.85 5.58
CA LEU A 105 -0.84 0.42 5.34
C LEU A 105 -1.43 -0.40 6.50
N LEU A 106 -1.11 -0.05 7.75
CA LEU A 106 -1.65 -0.74 8.91
C LEU A 106 -3.19 -0.71 8.96
N ILE A 107 -3.81 0.40 8.55
CA ILE A 107 -5.27 0.55 8.55
C ILE A 107 -5.91 -0.21 7.39
N HIS A 108 -5.34 -0.12 6.18
CA HIS A 108 -6.05 -0.51 4.95
C HIS A 108 -5.57 -1.81 4.33
N LEU A 109 -4.35 -2.26 4.61
CA LEU A 109 -3.78 -3.45 3.96
C LEU A 109 -4.60 -4.74 4.19
N PRO A 110 -5.26 -4.97 5.35
CA PRO A 110 -6.19 -6.09 5.50
C PRO A 110 -7.37 -6.05 4.50
N ASP A 111 -7.90 -4.87 4.19
CA ASP A 111 -8.97 -4.72 3.20
C ASP A 111 -8.45 -4.92 1.78
N VAL A 112 -7.23 -4.45 1.48
CA VAL A 112 -6.55 -4.72 0.21
C VAL A 112 -6.36 -6.24 0.04
N ALA A 113 -5.85 -6.94 1.06
CA ALA A 113 -5.64 -8.38 1.04
C ALA A 113 -6.95 -9.14 0.77
N LYS A 114 -8.04 -8.75 1.44
CA LYS A 114 -9.35 -9.38 1.29
C LYS A 114 -9.98 -9.18 -0.09
N ARG A 115 -9.70 -8.05 -0.75
CA ARG A 115 -10.33 -7.62 -2.01
C ARG A 115 -9.41 -7.72 -3.22
N TYR A 116 -8.16 -8.14 -3.01
CA TYR A 116 -7.22 -8.41 -4.08
C TYR A 116 -7.78 -9.48 -5.03
N SER A 117 -7.63 -9.25 -6.34
CA SER A 117 -8.11 -10.11 -7.40
C SER A 117 -6.94 -10.48 -8.30
N PRO A 118 -6.46 -11.74 -8.26
CA PRO A 118 -5.36 -12.14 -9.10
C PRO A 118 -5.74 -11.98 -10.59
N LYS A 119 -4.74 -11.64 -11.42
CA LYS A 119 -4.88 -11.45 -12.88
C LYS A 119 -5.71 -10.22 -13.30
N ARG A 120 -5.94 -9.26 -12.40
CA ARG A 120 -6.50 -7.95 -12.76
C ARG A 120 -5.53 -6.86 -12.37
N ALA A 121 -5.38 -5.87 -13.25
CA ALA A 121 -4.75 -4.60 -12.90
C ALA A 121 -5.58 -3.91 -11.82
N GLN A 122 -4.92 -3.45 -10.75
CA GLN A 122 -5.59 -2.79 -9.62
C GLN A 122 -4.76 -1.62 -9.09
N ILE A 123 -5.42 -0.49 -8.85
CA ILE A 123 -4.79 0.68 -8.22
C ILE A 123 -5.56 0.95 -6.92
N TRP A 124 -4.82 0.97 -5.81
CA TRP A 124 -5.33 1.26 -4.48
C TRP A 124 -4.75 2.58 -4.00
N ARG A 125 -5.61 3.57 -3.80
CA ARG A 125 -5.23 4.88 -3.26
C ARG A 125 -5.73 4.97 -1.82
N LEU A 126 -4.82 4.73 -0.88
CA LEU A 126 -5.11 4.73 0.55
C LEU A 126 -5.21 6.16 1.05
N GLY A 127 -6.09 6.45 2.02
CA GLY A 127 -6.19 7.78 2.57
C GLY A 127 -7.07 7.82 3.81
N THR A 128 -6.80 8.81 4.66
CA THR A 128 -7.59 9.06 5.86
C THR A 128 -8.43 10.32 5.71
N VAL A 129 -9.53 10.38 6.46
CA VAL A 129 -10.23 11.65 6.71
C VAL A 129 -9.40 12.46 7.70
N GLU A 130 -9.26 13.77 7.48
CA GLU A 130 -8.62 14.65 8.47
C GLU A 130 -9.32 14.53 9.83
N SER A 131 -8.53 14.29 10.87
CA SER A 131 -9.03 14.29 12.24
C SER A 131 -8.96 15.71 12.78
N GLN A 132 -10.13 16.27 13.11
CA GLN A 132 -10.24 17.51 13.85
C GLN A 132 -10.62 17.19 15.30
N PRO A 133 -10.10 17.93 16.29
CA PRO A 133 -10.53 17.75 17.67
C PRO A 133 -12.03 18.00 17.75
N LEU A 134 -12.74 17.11 18.44
CA LEU A 134 -14.12 17.37 18.82
C LEU A 134 -14.10 18.35 20.00
N ASP A 135 -14.97 19.35 19.97
CA ASP A 135 -15.25 20.10 21.19
C ASP A 135 -15.89 19.15 22.22
N PHE A 136 -15.23 19.01 23.37
CA PHE A 136 -15.62 18.05 24.39
C PHE A 136 -17.00 18.38 24.97
N ALA A 137 -17.28 19.65 25.24
CA ALA A 137 -18.52 20.08 25.87
C ALA A 137 -19.72 19.83 24.95
N ASP A 138 -19.60 20.18 23.67
CA ASP A 138 -20.61 19.95 22.65
C ASP A 138 -20.83 18.46 22.41
N HIS A 139 -19.75 17.68 22.35
CA HIS A 139 -19.85 16.23 22.21
C HIS A 139 -20.57 15.59 23.41
N ALA A 140 -20.17 15.95 24.64
CA ALA A 140 -20.79 15.45 25.86
C ALA A 140 -22.28 15.80 25.95
N LYS A 141 -22.67 17.02 25.53
CA LYS A 141 -24.07 17.45 25.48
C LYS A 141 -24.88 16.62 24.48
N ARG A 142 -24.33 16.36 23.27
CA ARG A 142 -24.99 15.53 22.24
C ARG A 142 -25.22 14.10 22.69
N VAL A 143 -24.24 13.48 23.36
CA VAL A 143 -24.37 12.10 23.86
C VAL A 143 -25.43 12.02 24.96
N ARG A 144 -25.39 12.94 25.94
CA ARG A 144 -26.36 12.97 27.05
C ARG A 144 -27.79 13.28 26.59
N GLY A 145 -27.94 14.07 25.52
CA GLY A 145 -29.25 14.41 24.94
C GLY A 145 -29.93 13.29 24.15
N ARG A 146 -29.18 12.25 23.72
CA ARG A 146 -29.72 11.08 23.01
C ARG A 146 -30.18 9.93 23.93
N ALA A 147 -29.92 10.04 25.23
CA ALA A 147 -30.26 9.03 26.23
C ALA A 147 -31.67 9.24 26.85
N ARG A 148 -32.55 9.99 26.18
CA ARG A 148 -33.96 10.23 26.54
C ARG A 148 -34.83 9.87 25.36
#